data_AF-A0A0U5B7T5-F1
#
_entry.id   AF-A0A0U5B7T5-F1
#
_cell.length_a   1.000
_cell.length_b   1.000
_cell.length_c   1.000
_cell.angle_alpha   90.00
_cell.angle_beta   90.00
_cell.angle_gamma   90.00
#
_symmetry.space_group_name_H-M   'P 1'
#
loop_
_entity.id
_entity.type
_entity.pdbx_description
1 polymer ?
#
loop_
_entity_poly.entity_id
_entity_poly.type
_entity_poly.pdbx_seq_one_letter_code
_entity_poly.pdbx_strand_id
1 'polypeptide(L)'
;MSFVYSFQKILDVKGKEKEQAEMSYSHSVQALRIKEQKLTHLEQNKQEMEQKLQQESQISLAELRSGYEYIGHLQRMIIEAACTKQQAEKEVESKQELLTERVMDEKVWLKLKENAYEQYRELQKQTEQRELDEIAVARYFRQKVNSV
;
A
#
# COMPACT_ATOMS: atom_id res chain seq x y z
N MET A 1 6.73 -24.50 -27.32
CA MET A 1 7.82 -23.63 -26.80
C MET A 1 7.37 -23.05 -25.46
N SER A 2 8.26 -22.53 -24.60
CA SER A 2 7.86 -21.83 -23.35
C SER A 2 7.71 -20.33 -23.60
N PHE A 3 6.75 -19.68 -22.93
CA PHE A 3 6.56 -18.24 -23.01
C PHE A 3 7.66 -17.50 -22.22
N VAL A 4 8.33 -16.56 -22.86
CA VAL A 4 9.32 -15.68 -22.23
C VAL A 4 8.86 -14.24 -22.37
N TYR A 5 8.58 -13.60 -21.24
CA TYR A 5 8.17 -12.19 -21.23
C TYR A 5 9.40 -11.28 -21.23
N SER A 6 9.56 -10.48 -22.28
CA SER A 6 10.72 -9.61 -22.49
C SER A 6 10.93 -8.57 -21.37
N PHE A 7 9.86 -8.17 -20.69
CA PHE A 7 9.90 -7.15 -19.63
C PHE A 7 9.76 -7.71 -18.21
N GLN A 8 10.04 -9.01 -18.00
CA GLN A 8 9.93 -9.63 -16.68
C GLN A 8 10.76 -8.90 -15.61
N LYS A 9 11.98 -8.48 -15.95
CA LYS A 9 12.84 -7.71 -15.03
C LYS A 9 12.22 -6.37 -14.61
N ILE A 10 11.50 -5.70 -15.51
CA ILE A 10 10.84 -4.42 -15.21
C ILE A 10 9.66 -4.68 -14.28
N LEU A 11 8.87 -5.71 -14.55
CA LEU A 11 7.76 -6.13 -13.69
C LEU A 11 8.26 -6.47 -12.27
N ASP A 12 9.39 -7.17 -12.15
CA ASP A 12 9.97 -7.51 -10.84
C ASP A 12 10.42 -6.25 -10.07
N VAL A 13 10.99 -5.26 -10.77
CA VAL A 13 11.34 -3.97 -10.15
C VAL A 13 10.08 -3.24 -9.68
N LYS A 14 9.00 -3.27 -10.49
CA LYS A 14 7.73 -2.63 -10.14
C LYS A 14 7.05 -3.27 -8.93
N GLY A 15 7.13 -4.60 -8.82
CA GLY A 15 6.69 -5.32 -7.61
C GLY A 15 7.46 -4.88 -6.37
N LYS A 16 8.79 -4.77 -6.45
CA LYS A 16 9.62 -4.28 -5.34
C LYS A 16 9.33 -2.83 -4.95
N GLU A 17 9.12 -1.95 -5.93
CA GLU A 17 8.74 -0.55 -5.66
C GLU A 17 7.42 -0.46 -4.89
N LYS A 18 6.44 -1.30 -5.22
CA LYS A 18 5.19 -1.42 -4.47
C LYS A 18 5.42 -1.94 -3.07
N GLU A 19 6.15 -3.04 -2.88
CA GLU A 19 6.46 -3.58 -1.54
C GLU A 19 7.14 -2.51 -0.67
N GLN A 20 8.06 -1.73 -1.23
CA GLN A 20 8.70 -0.62 -0.54
C GLN A 20 7.71 0.49 -0.15
N ALA A 21 6.78 0.83 -1.04
CA ALA A 21 5.72 1.80 -0.75
C ALA A 21 4.76 1.28 0.35
N GLU A 22 4.40 0.00 0.33
CA GLU A 22 3.57 -0.65 1.35
C GLU A 22 4.24 -0.62 2.73
N MET A 23 5.52 -0.98 2.80
CA MET A 23 6.29 -0.87 4.04
C MET A 23 6.33 0.56 4.56
N SER A 24 6.62 1.52 3.67
CA SER A 24 6.67 2.95 4.04
C SER A 24 5.33 3.47 4.55
N TYR A 25 4.23 3.07 3.91
CA TYR A 25 2.88 3.41 4.35
C TYR A 25 2.58 2.79 5.73
N SER A 26 2.86 1.51 5.91
CA SER A 26 2.68 0.82 7.20
C SER A 26 3.45 1.51 8.34
N HIS A 27 4.70 1.90 8.10
CA HIS A 27 5.49 2.66 9.07
C HIS A 27 4.88 4.02 9.40
N SER A 28 4.37 4.75 8.40
CA SER A 28 3.71 6.05 8.64
C SER A 28 2.43 5.91 9.48
N VAL A 29 1.62 4.85 9.23
CA VAL A 29 0.42 4.56 10.01
C VAL A 29 0.77 4.21 11.46
N GLN A 30 1.83 3.42 11.66
CA GLN A 30 2.32 3.10 12.99
C GLN A 30 2.79 4.36 13.74
N ALA A 31 3.51 5.26 13.06
CA ALA A 31 3.95 6.52 13.65
C ALA A 31 2.76 7.42 14.03
N LEU A 32 1.73 7.51 13.18
CA LEU A 32 0.49 8.23 13.48
C LEU A 32 -0.17 7.66 14.74
N ARG A 33 -0.33 6.33 14.83
CA ARG A 33 -0.95 5.66 15.98
C ARG A 33 -0.22 5.97 17.29
N ILE A 34 1.11 6.02 17.29
CA ILE A 34 1.90 6.39 18.47
C ILE A 34 1.60 7.84 18.90
N LYS A 35 1.51 8.76 17.94
CA LYS A 35 1.17 10.17 18.22
C LYS A 35 -0.26 10.31 18.77
N GLU A 36 -1.21 9.57 18.21
CA GLU A 36 -2.59 9.53 18.70
C GLU A 36 -2.67 9.00 20.13
N GLN A 37 -1.99 7.90 20.44
CA GLN A 37 -1.93 7.35 21.80
C GLN A 37 -1.35 8.36 22.79
N LYS A 38 -0.28 9.07 22.39
CA LYS A 38 0.32 10.13 23.21
C LYS A 38 -0.67 11.26 23.48
N LEU A 39 -1.42 11.70 22.46
CA LEU A 39 -2.42 12.75 22.60
C LEU A 39 -3.54 12.33 23.57
N THR A 40 -4.10 11.13 23.37
CA THR A 40 -5.14 10.57 24.24
C THR A 40 -4.66 10.45 25.69
N HIS A 41 -3.42 10.01 25.92
CA HIS A 41 -2.86 9.93 27.26
C HIS A 41 -2.72 11.32 27.92
N LEU A 42 -2.30 12.34 27.17
CA LEU A 42 -2.21 13.71 27.69
C LEU A 42 -3.59 14.28 28.03
N GLU A 43 -4.61 14.01 27.21
CA GLU A 43 -5.99 14.42 27.46
C GLU A 43 -6.56 13.75 28.71
N GLN A 44 -6.33 12.44 28.87
CA GLN A 44 -6.71 11.69 30.06
C GLN A 44 -6.03 12.25 31.32
N ASN A 45 -4.72 12.46 31.29
CA ASN A 45 -3.98 13.02 32.44
C ASN A 45 -4.50 14.41 32.83
N LYS A 46 -4.85 15.24 31.84
CA LYS A 46 -5.46 16.56 32.09
C LYS A 46 -6.81 16.41 32.78
N GLN A 47 -7.67 15.54 32.26
CA GLN A 47 -9.00 15.31 32.83
C GLN A 47 -8.93 14.75 34.26
N GLU A 48 -8.02 13.82 34.52
CA GLU A 48 -7.78 13.29 35.87
C GLU A 48 -7.33 14.38 36.84
N MET A 49 -6.44 15.28 36.41
CA MET A 49 -5.99 16.39 37.26
C MET A 49 -7.11 17.39 37.53
N GLU A 50 -7.90 17.74 36.52
CA GLU A 50 -9.08 18.61 36.67
C GLU A 50 -10.09 18.01 37.66
N GLN A 51 -10.35 16.71 37.56
CA GLN A 51 -11.24 16.00 38.49
C GLN A 51 -10.69 15.98 39.92
N LYS A 52 -9.39 15.74 40.11
CA LYS A 52 -8.76 15.77 41.44
C LYS A 52 -8.92 17.14 42.10
N LEU A 53 -8.61 18.22 41.37
CA LEU A 53 -8.75 19.58 41.87
C LEU A 53 -10.21 19.95 42.19
N GLN A 54 -11.18 19.37 41.49
CA GLN A 54 -12.60 19.62 41.72
C GLN A 54 -13.16 18.83 42.92
N GLN A 55 -12.60 17.66 43.23
CA GLN A 55 -13.08 16.78 44.29
C GLN A 55 -12.51 17.11 45.67
N GLU A 56 -11.32 17.69 45.74
CA GLU A 56 -10.69 18.02 47.02
C GLU A 56 -11.32 19.25 47.66
N SER A 57 -12.02 19.04 48.79
CA SER A 57 -12.76 20.09 49.51
C SER A 57 -11.88 20.98 50.39
N GLN A 58 -10.63 20.56 50.68
CA GLN A 58 -9.65 21.30 51.47
C GLN A 58 -8.29 21.29 50.76
N ILE A 59 -8.17 22.09 49.70
CA ILE A 59 -6.91 22.36 49.00
C ILE A 59 -6.28 23.64 49.54
N SER A 60 -4.96 23.65 49.75
CA SER A 60 -4.23 24.89 49.99
C SER A 60 -4.12 25.73 48.72
N LEU A 61 -4.05 27.06 48.85
CA LEU A 61 -3.89 27.95 47.69
C LEU A 61 -2.63 27.63 46.86
N ALA A 62 -1.57 27.13 47.51
CA ALA A 62 -0.33 26.73 46.85
C ALA A 62 -0.53 25.49 45.97
N GLU A 63 -1.20 24.46 46.48
CA GLU A 63 -1.55 23.25 45.73
C GLU A 63 -2.47 23.58 44.56
N LEU A 64 -3.50 24.40 44.79
CA LEU A 64 -4.41 24.86 43.73
C LEU A 64 -3.65 25.53 42.59
N ARG A 65 -2.74 26.44 42.91
CA ARG A 65 -1.92 27.15 41.92
C ARG A 65 -1.04 26.18 41.14
N SER A 66 -0.34 25.27 41.82
CA SER A 66 0.50 24.27 41.16
C SER A 66 -0.30 23.34 40.23
N GLY A 67 -1.51 22.97 40.62
CA GLY A 67 -2.43 22.18 39.80
C GLY A 67 -2.82 22.90 38.50
N TYR A 68 -3.21 24.17 38.58
CA TYR A 68 -3.53 24.97 37.40
C TYR A 68 -2.30 25.23 36.50
N GLU A 69 -1.12 25.45 37.08
CA GLU A 69 0.13 25.57 36.32
C GLU A 69 0.45 24.27 35.57
N TYR A 70 0.25 23.12 36.21
CA TYR A 70 0.42 21.81 35.58
C TYR A 70 -0.62 21.52 34.49
N ILE A 71 -1.90 21.85 34.71
CA ILE A 71 -2.95 21.77 33.67
C ILE A 71 -2.57 22.67 32.49
N GLY A 72 -2.09 23.88 32.73
CA GLY A 72 -1.62 24.78 31.68
C GLY A 72 -0.44 24.20 30.90
N HIS A 73 0.47 23.49 31.57
CA HIS A 73 1.55 22.74 30.91
C HIS A 73 1.01 21.60 30.05
N LEU A 74 0.09 20.78 30.58
CA LEU A 74 -0.55 19.70 29.81
C LEU A 74 -1.29 20.24 28.58
N GLN A 75 -1.99 21.37 28.70
CA GLN A 75 -2.67 22.01 27.56
C GLN A 75 -1.68 22.40 26.45
N ARG A 76 -0.51 22.97 26.80
CA ARG A 76 0.54 23.27 25.80
C ARG A 76 1.03 22.01 25.11
N MET A 77 1.30 20.94 25.87
CA MET A 77 1.71 19.65 25.31
C MET A 77 0.65 19.03 24.40
N ILE A 78 -0.64 19.17 24.73
CA ILE A 78 -1.76 18.70 23.91
C ILE A 78 -1.80 19.45 22.58
N ILE A 79 -1.63 20.78 22.58
CA ILE A 79 -1.61 21.59 21.36
C ILE A 79 -0.44 21.16 20.46
N GLU A 80 0.75 20.98 21.02
CA GLU A 80 1.93 20.49 20.28
C GLU A 80 1.70 19.08 19.74
N ALA A 81 1.18 18.16 20.57
CA ALA A 81 0.87 16.80 20.17
C ALA A 81 -0.17 16.75 19.04
N ALA A 82 -1.22 17.58 19.10
CA ALA A 82 -2.23 17.69 18.06
C ALA A 82 -1.64 18.20 16.73
N CYS A 83 -0.76 19.20 16.78
CA CYS A 83 -0.05 19.69 15.59
C CYS A 83 0.83 18.59 14.96
N THR A 84 1.60 17.88 15.79
CA THR A 84 2.46 16.78 15.29
C THR A 84 1.66 15.57 14.78
N LYS A 85 0.47 15.32 15.35
CA LYS A 85 -0.50 14.34 14.85
C LYS A 85 -0.97 14.75 13.46
N GLN A 86 -1.42 15.99 13.28
CA GLN A 86 -1.89 16.49 11.99
C GLN A 86 -0.81 16.40 10.91
N GLN A 87 0.46 16.65 11.25
CA GLN A 87 1.58 16.44 10.33
C GLN A 87 1.77 14.96 9.94
N ALA A 88 1.61 14.03 10.89
CA ALA A 88 1.66 12.60 10.59
C ALA A 88 0.48 12.14 9.74
N GLU A 89 -0.72 12.68 9.94
CA GLU A 89 -1.89 12.38 9.11
C GLU A 89 -1.63 12.75 7.65
N LYS A 90 -1.07 13.95 7.40
CA LYS A 90 -0.66 14.39 6.06
C LYS A 90 0.42 13.50 5.46
N GLU A 91 1.36 13.03 6.28
CA GLU A 91 2.40 12.11 5.82
C GLU A 91 1.79 10.76 5.42
N VAL A 92 0.89 10.20 6.22
CA VAL A 92 0.16 8.95 5.91
C VAL A 92 -0.62 9.09 4.60
N GLU A 93 -1.34 10.20 4.42
CA GLU A 93 -2.08 10.49 3.19
C GLU A 93 -1.15 10.52 1.97
N SER A 94 -0.02 11.23 2.07
CA SER A 94 0.98 11.27 0.99
C SER A 94 1.58 9.89 0.68
N LYS A 95 1.85 9.07 1.70
CA LYS A 95 2.34 7.69 1.50
C LYS A 95 1.26 6.78 0.90
N GLN A 96 0.00 7.01 1.23
CA GLN A 96 -1.14 6.28 0.67
C GLN A 96 -1.32 6.59 -0.82
N GLU A 97 -1.22 7.86 -1.20
CA GLU A 97 -1.25 8.28 -2.61
C GLU A 97 -0.13 7.63 -3.41
N LEU A 98 1.11 7.67 -2.89
CA LEU A 98 2.26 7.03 -3.52
C LEU A 98 2.05 5.52 -3.66
N LEU A 99 1.57 4.85 -2.62
CA LEU A 99 1.26 3.41 -2.68
C LEU A 99 0.22 3.12 -3.78
N THR A 100 -0.82 3.93 -3.86
CA THR A 100 -1.88 3.78 -4.86
C THR A 100 -1.33 3.90 -6.28
N GLU A 101 -0.46 4.89 -6.52
CA GLU A 101 0.26 5.05 -7.79
C GLU A 101 1.07 3.79 -8.13
N ARG A 102 1.88 3.27 -7.20
CA ARG A 102 2.72 2.09 -7.44
C ARG A 102 1.92 0.81 -7.68
N VAL A 103 0.80 0.64 -6.98
CA VAL A 103 -0.13 -0.47 -7.20
C VAL A 103 -0.76 -0.38 -8.59
N MET A 104 -1.12 0.83 -9.04
CA MET A 104 -1.68 1.03 -10.38
C MET A 104 -0.64 0.72 -11.46
N ASP A 105 0.59 1.22 -11.30
CA ASP A 105 1.71 0.92 -12.20
C ASP A 105 1.93 -0.60 -12.34
N GLU A 106 2.03 -1.32 -11.21
CA GLU A 106 2.20 -2.77 -11.22
C GLU A 106 1.07 -3.47 -11.99
N LYS A 107 -0.19 -3.06 -11.78
CA LYS A 107 -1.35 -3.61 -12.50
C LYS A 107 -1.26 -3.40 -14.00
N VAL A 108 -0.78 -2.23 -14.45
CA VAL A 108 -0.57 -1.95 -15.88
C VAL A 108 0.45 -2.94 -16.45
N TRP A 109 1.57 -3.15 -15.76
CA TRP A 109 2.61 -4.09 -16.20
C TRP A 109 2.14 -5.54 -16.22
N LEU A 110 1.35 -5.96 -15.22
CA LEU A 110 0.74 -7.29 -15.19
C LEU A 110 -0.21 -7.49 -16.39
N LYS A 111 -1.03 -6.49 -16.71
CA LYS A 111 -1.93 -6.53 -17.85
C LYS A 111 -1.17 -6.59 -19.19
N LEU A 112 -0.06 -5.87 -19.31
CA LEU A 112 0.81 -5.97 -20.49
C LEU A 112 1.41 -7.36 -20.65
N LYS A 113 1.78 -8.02 -19.54
CA LYS A 113 2.26 -9.41 -19.56
C LYS A 113 1.16 -10.39 -19.97
N GLU A 114 -0.05 -10.21 -19.47
CA GLU A 114 -1.22 -11.01 -19.86
C GLU A 114 -1.50 -10.90 -21.36
N ASN A 115 -1.59 -9.68 -21.89
CA ASN A 115 -1.80 -9.45 -23.32
C ASN A 115 -0.69 -10.08 -24.19
N ALA A 116 0.57 -9.98 -23.77
CA ALA A 116 1.69 -10.61 -24.48
C ALA A 116 1.59 -12.14 -24.46
N TYR A 117 1.09 -12.72 -23.37
CA TYR A 117 0.85 -14.16 -23.26
C TYR A 117 -0.28 -14.62 -24.18
N GLU A 118 -1.37 -13.85 -24.27
CA GLU A 118 -2.47 -14.14 -25.19
C GLU A 118 -2.01 -14.13 -26.65
N GLN A 119 -1.23 -13.13 -27.06
CA GLN A 119 -0.67 -13.06 -28.40
C GLN A 119 0.25 -14.24 -28.71
N TYR A 120 1.09 -14.63 -27.74
CA TYR A 120 1.93 -15.80 -27.87
C TYR A 120 1.12 -17.08 -28.07
N ARG A 121 0.04 -17.25 -27.30
CA ARG A 121 -0.86 -18.42 -27.40
C ARG A 121 -1.55 -18.47 -28.77
N GLU A 122 -2.04 -17.34 -29.27
CA GLU A 122 -2.68 -17.26 -30.57
C GLU A 122 -1.69 -17.60 -31.70
N LEU A 123 -0.45 -17.12 -31.61
CA LEU A 123 0.61 -17.46 -32.57
C LEU A 123 0.93 -18.97 -32.56
N GLN A 124 1.02 -19.59 -31.39
CA GLN A 124 1.23 -21.05 -31.28
C GLN A 124 0.08 -21.80 -31.96
N LYS A 125 -1.18 -21.44 -31.68
CA LYS A 125 -2.35 -22.04 -32.30
C LYS A 125 -2.35 -21.90 -33.83
N GLN A 126 -1.98 -20.73 -34.36
CA GLN A 126 -1.87 -20.50 -35.81
C GLN A 126 -0.73 -21.30 -36.46
N THR A 127 0.33 -21.56 -35.71
CA THR A 127 1.46 -22.38 -36.18
C THR A 127 1.05 -23.85 -36.22
N GLU A 128 0.43 -24.35 -35.15
CA GLU A 128 -0.12 -25.72 -35.08
C GLU A 128 -1.14 -25.96 -36.20
N GLN A 129 -2.05 -25.02 -36.44
CA GLN A 129 -3.03 -25.14 -37.53
C GLN A 129 -2.35 -25.23 -38.90
N ARG A 130 -1.32 -24.41 -39.15
CA ARG A 130 -0.55 -24.46 -40.40
C ARG A 130 0.15 -25.81 -40.59
N GLU A 131 0.76 -26.36 -39.53
CA GLU A 131 1.39 -27.68 -39.57
C GLU A 131 0.36 -28.79 -39.89
N LEU A 132 -0.84 -28.73 -39.30
CA LEU A 132 -1.91 -29.67 -39.59
C LEU A 132 -2.39 -29.58 -41.05
N ASP A 133 -2.54 -28.37 -41.57
CA ASP A 133 -2.95 -28.13 -42.96
C ASP A 133 -1.90 -28.68 -43.94
N GLU A 134 -0.60 -28.46 -43.66
CA GLU A 134 0.50 -29.02 -44.46
C GLU A 134 0.49 -30.56 -44.47
N ILE A 135 0.25 -31.20 -43.32
CA ILE A 135 0.12 -32.66 -43.22
C ILE A 135 -1.08 -33.16 -44.01
N ALA A 136 -2.22 -32.47 -43.95
CA ALA A 136 -3.42 -32.83 -44.68
C ALA A 136 -3.20 -32.78 -46.20
N VAL A 137 -2.55 -31.71 -46.68
CA VAL A 137 -2.17 -31.54 -48.09
C VAL A 137 -1.22 -32.66 -48.55
N ALA A 138 -0.16 -32.93 -47.77
CA ALA A 138 0.80 -34.00 -48.10
C ALA A 138 0.13 -35.39 -48.18
N ARG A 139 -0.79 -35.69 -47.25
CA ARG A 139 -1.57 -36.94 -47.26
C ARG A 139 -2.49 -37.04 -48.48
N TYR A 140 -3.20 -35.96 -48.82
CA TYR A 140 -4.07 -35.90 -49.99
C TYR A 140 -3.29 -36.20 -51.28
N PHE A 141 -2.14 -35.55 -51.48
CA PHE A 141 -1.30 -35.82 -52.64
C PHE A 141 -0.79 -37.26 -52.67
N ARG A 142 -0.34 -37.81 -51.54
CA ARG A 142 0.10 -39.22 -51.45
C ARG A 142 -1.01 -40.22 -51.81
N GLN A 143 -2.24 -39.98 -51.37
CA GLN A 143 -3.38 -40.82 -51.71
C GLN A 143 -3.74 -40.76 -53.20
N LYS A 144 -3.64 -39.57 -53.80
CA LYS A 144 -3.86 -39.36 -55.24
C LYS A 144 -2.79 -40.03 -56.10
N VAL A 145 -1.53 -40.04 -55.66
CA VAL A 145 -0.44 -40.74 -56.37
C VAL A 145 -0.57 -42.26 -56.26
N ASN A 146 -1.04 -42.80 -55.14
CA ASN A 146 -1.23 -44.25 -54.95
C ASN A 146 -2.52 -44.82 -55.61
N SER A 147 -3.35 -43.97 -56.22
CA SER A 147 -4.58 -44.37 -56.93
C SER A 147 -4.45 -44.26 -58.46
N VAL A 148 -3.23 -44.03 -58.95
CA VAL A 148 -2.80 -44.11 -60.36
C VAL A 148 -1.81 -45.26 -60.49
#